data_AF-A0A535JVC8-F1
#
_entry.id   AF-A0A535JVC8-F1
#
_cell.length_a   1.000
_cell.length_b   1.000
_cell.length_c   1.000
_cell.angle_alpha   90.00
_cell.angle_beta   90.00
_cell.angle_gamma   90.00
#
_symmetry.space_group_name_H-M   'P 1'
#
loop_
_entity.id
_entity.type
_entity.pdbx_description
1 polymer ?
#
loop_
_entity_poly.entity_id
_entity_poly.type
_entity_poly.pdbx_seq_one_letter_code
_entity_poly.pdbx_strand_id
1 'polypeptide(L)'
;MVRARITSKGQVTIPVEIRRRYQLQAGDEIGFRADGSSVRILPLKKRKLTELYGALPATKPYVGKDAERKEIGRMLGEELDRKLPRR
;
A
#
# COMPACT_ATOMS: atom_id res chain seq x y z
N MET A 1 -0.90 -24.69 -20.79
CA MET A 1 0.41 -24.18 -20.33
C MET A 1 0.96 -23.24 -21.39
N VAL A 2 1.17 -21.96 -21.06
CA VAL A 2 1.73 -20.98 -22.02
C VAL A 2 3.24 -20.91 -21.81
N ARG A 3 4.03 -20.89 -22.88
CA ARG A 3 5.50 -20.83 -22.84
C ARG A 3 5.98 -19.46 -23.30
N ALA A 4 7.06 -18.97 -22.71
CA ALA A 4 7.77 -17.78 -23.14
C ALA A 4 9.27 -18.08 -23.23
N ARG A 5 9.98 -17.41 -24.14
CA ARG A 5 11.43 -17.53 -24.29
C ARG A 5 12.12 -16.34 -23.61
N ILE A 6 13.26 -16.62 -22.98
CA ILE A 6 14.13 -15.59 -22.42
C ILE A 6 14.90 -14.94 -23.58
N THR A 7 14.90 -13.62 -23.65
CA THR A 7 15.68 -12.86 -24.65
C THR A 7 17.17 -12.86 -24.29
N SER A 8 18.04 -12.44 -25.21
CA SER A 8 19.49 -12.32 -24.95
C SER A 8 19.83 -11.41 -23.76
N LYS A 9 18.94 -10.47 -23.44
CA LYS A 9 19.06 -9.55 -22.29
C LYS A 9 18.45 -10.09 -21.00
N GLY A 10 18.03 -11.36 -20.96
CA GLY A 10 17.43 -11.97 -19.76
C GLY A 10 15.97 -11.58 -19.51
N GLN A 11 15.29 -10.93 -20.45
CA GLN A 11 13.89 -10.52 -20.28
C GLN A 11 12.93 -11.63 -20.73
N VAL A 12 11.82 -11.80 -20.00
CA VAL A 12 10.70 -12.67 -20.37
C VAL A 12 9.50 -11.81 -20.72
N THR A 13 8.89 -12.05 -21.89
CA THR A 13 7.65 -11.37 -22.27
C THR A 13 6.44 -12.08 -21.68
N ILE A 14 5.55 -11.35 -21.00
CA ILE A 14 4.30 -11.90 -20.48
C ILE A 14 3.32 -12.11 -21.65
N PRO A 15 2.89 -13.36 -21.94
CA PRO A 15 1.96 -13.64 -23.04
C PRO A 15 0.63 -12.90 -22.88
N VAL A 16 -0.03 -12.59 -24.01
CA VAL A 16 -1.27 -11.80 -24.04
C VAL A 16 -2.39 -12.40 -23.18
N GLU A 17 -2.51 -13.72 -23.12
CA GLU A 17 -3.52 -14.41 -22.31
C GLU A 17 -3.34 -14.12 -20.81
N ILE A 18 -2.09 -14.17 -20.33
CA ILE A 18 -1.76 -13.87 -18.93
C ILE A 18 -1.97 -12.37 -18.64
N ARG A 19 -1.55 -11.48 -19.56
CA ARG A 19 -1.77 -10.03 -19.39
C ARG A 19 -3.25 -9.69 -19.25
N ARG A 20 -4.12 -10.27 -20.09
CA ARG A 20 -5.57 -10.05 -20.03
C ARG A 20 -6.19 -10.61 -18.76
N ARG A 21 -5.80 -11.83 -18.36
CA ARG A 21 -6.32 -12.49 -17.15
C ARG A 21 -6.04 -11.68 -15.88
N TYR A 22 -4.86 -11.09 -15.77
CA TYR A 22 -4.45 -10.31 -14.60
C TYR A 22 -4.58 -8.79 -14.79
N GLN A 23 -5.14 -8.35 -15.93
CA GLN A 23 -5.32 -6.93 -16.29
C GLN A 23 -4.02 -6.12 -16.18
N LEU A 24 -2.92 -6.70 -16.65
CA LEU A 24 -1.59 -6.07 -16.64
C LEU A 24 -1.45 -5.07 -17.80
N GLN A 25 -0.93 -3.90 -17.50
CA GLN A 25 -0.65 -2.83 -18.45
C GLN A 25 0.85 -2.50 -18.50
N ALA A 26 1.26 -1.79 -19.56
CA ALA A 26 2.63 -1.29 -19.63
C ALA A 26 2.87 -0.28 -18.50
N GLY A 27 3.97 -0.43 -17.76
CA GLY A 27 4.28 0.38 -16.59
C GLY A 27 3.82 -0.22 -15.26
N ASP A 28 3.06 -1.32 -15.26
CA ASP A 28 2.75 -2.07 -14.04
C ASP A 28 4.01 -2.71 -13.46
N GLU A 29 4.12 -2.67 -12.13
CA GLU A 29 5.19 -3.35 -11.41
C GLU A 29 4.79 -4.81 -11.13
N ILE A 30 5.78 -5.69 -11.15
CA ILE A 30 5.62 -7.11 -10.85
C ILE A 30 6.63 -7.53 -9.78
N GLY A 31 6.16 -8.27 -8.79
CA GLY A 31 6.98 -8.88 -7.76
C GLY A 31 7.35 -10.30 -8.14
N PHE A 32 8.58 -10.69 -7.85
CA PHE A 32 9.03 -12.07 -7.98
C PHE A 32 9.18 -12.67 -6.58
N ARG A 33 8.54 -13.82 -6.35
CA ARG A 33 8.67 -14.58 -5.12
C ARG A 33 9.12 -15.99 -5.46
N ALA A 34 10.31 -16.38 -5.00
CA ALA A 34 10.77 -17.75 -5.09
C ALA A 34 9.94 -18.66 -4.16
N ASP A 35 9.60 -19.84 -4.65
CA ASP A 35 8.92 -20.90 -3.91
C ASP A 35 9.54 -22.24 -4.32
N GLY A 36 10.58 -22.63 -3.59
CA GLY A 36 11.37 -23.83 -3.87
C GLY A 36 11.94 -23.84 -5.29
N SER A 37 11.38 -24.71 -6.14
CA SER A 37 11.75 -24.88 -7.54
C SER A 37 11.03 -23.96 -8.53
N SER A 38 10.15 -23.08 -8.04
CA SER A 38 9.33 -22.21 -8.88
C SER A 38 9.46 -20.74 -8.48
N VAL A 39 9.10 -19.85 -9.40
CA VAL A 39 8.97 -18.42 -9.12
C VAL A 39 7.54 -18.00 -9.40
N ARG A 40 6.88 -17.41 -8.39
CA ARG A 40 5.59 -16.78 -8.55
C ARG A 40 5.77 -15.32 -8.94
N ILE A 41 5.07 -14.92 -9.99
CA ILE A 41 4.98 -13.53 -10.45
C ILE A 41 3.70 -12.94 -9.89
N LEU A 42 3.81 -11.82 -9.16
CA LEU A 42 2.71 -11.17 -8.48
C LEU A 42 2.51 -9.76 -9.06
N PRO A 43 1.31 -9.40 -9.55
CA PRO A 43 1.04 -8.02 -9.94
C PRO A 43 1.10 -7.09 -8.73
N LEU A 44 1.95 -6.08 -8.76
CA LEU A 44 2.02 -5.02 -7.75
C LEU A 44 1.21 -3.83 -8.24
N LYS A 45 -0.13 -3.94 -8.14
CA LYS A 45 -1.00 -2.81 -8.46
C LYS A 45 -0.75 -1.68 -7.46
N LYS A 46 -0.37 -0.51 -7.96
CA LYS A 46 -0.35 0.73 -7.17
C LYS A 46 -1.79 1.06 -6.80
N ARG A 47 -2.21 0.68 -5.59
CA ARG A 47 -3.48 1.13 -5.04
C ARG A 47 -3.36 2.60 -4.74
N LYS A 48 -4.28 3.41 -5.27
CA LYS A 48 -4.34 4.82 -4.89
C LYS A 48 -4.77 4.89 -3.42
N LEU A 49 -4.17 5.77 -2.63
CA LEU A 49 -4.59 5.98 -1.24
C LEU A 49 -6.08 6.36 -1.15
N THR A 50 -6.60 7.02 -2.19
CA THR A 50 -8.01 7.37 -2.34
C THR A 50 -8.94 6.15 -2.41
N GLU A 51 -8.45 4.97 -2.80
CA GLU A 51 -9.24 3.72 -2.76
C GLU A 51 -9.57 3.30 -1.31
N LEU A 52 -8.82 3.81 -0.33
CA LEU A 52 -9.07 3.58 1.10
C LEU A 52 -9.95 4.67 1.73
N TYR A 53 -10.39 5.65 0.95
CA TYR A 53 -11.24 6.73 1.47
C TYR A 53 -12.55 6.15 2.02
N GLY A 54 -12.83 6.37 3.31
CA GLY A 54 -14.00 5.83 3.99
C GLY A 54 -13.89 4.35 4.42
N ALA A 55 -12.71 3.73 4.33
CA ALA A 55 -12.52 2.33 4.75
C ALA A 55 -12.71 2.10 6.26
N LEU A 56 -12.58 3.14 7.08
CA LEU A 56 -12.81 3.09 8.52
C LEU A 56 -14.12 3.82 8.87
N PRO A 57 -14.97 3.24 9.73
CA PRO A 57 -16.19 3.91 10.18
C PRO A 57 -15.84 5.14 11.02
N ALA A 58 -16.53 6.25 10.78
CA ALA A 58 -16.45 7.42 11.64
C ALA A 58 -17.13 7.09 12.98
N THR A 59 -16.35 6.95 14.05
CA THR A 59 -16.87 6.68 15.40
C THR A 59 -17.26 7.94 16.16
N LYS A 60 -16.81 9.11 15.69
CA LYS A 60 -17.09 10.42 16.27
C LYS A 60 -17.29 11.46 15.17
N PRO A 61 -18.14 12.47 15.37
CA PRO A 61 -18.27 13.58 14.42
C PRO A 61 -16.95 14.33 14.25
N TYR A 62 -16.64 14.74 13.01
CA TYR A 62 -15.47 15.55 12.72
C TYR A 62 -15.78 17.03 13.04
N VAL A 63 -15.14 17.55 14.10
CA VAL A 63 -15.33 18.92 14.62
C VAL A 63 -14.48 19.97 13.89
N GLY A 64 -13.71 19.56 12.88
CA GLY A 64 -12.79 20.42 12.15
C GLY A 64 -11.36 20.41 12.71
N LYS A 65 -10.40 20.61 11.81
CA LYS A 65 -8.96 20.44 12.07
C LYS A 65 -8.44 21.25 13.25
N ASP A 66 -8.89 22.49 13.41
CA ASP A 66 -8.35 23.40 14.43
C ASP A 66 -8.85 23.04 15.83
N ALA A 67 -10.13 22.69 15.96
CA ALA A 67 -10.72 22.23 17.21
C ALA A 67 -10.05 20.92 17.66
N GLU A 68 -9.87 19.98 16.74
CA GLU A 68 -9.25 18.68 17.00
C GLU A 68 -7.77 18.83 17.40
N ARG A 69 -7.01 19.71 16.72
CA ARG A 69 -5.62 20.04 17.09
C ARG A 69 -5.51 20.66 18.47
N LYS A 70 -6.42 21.57 18.82
CA LYS A 70 -6.44 22.21 20.14
C LYS A 70 -6.73 21.19 21.24
N GLU A 71 -7.70 20.31 21.03
CA GLU A 71 -8.07 19.28 22.00
C GLU A 71 -6.94 18.27 22.22
N ILE A 72 -6.42 17.67 21.15
CA ILE A 72 -5.31 16.71 21.22
C ILE A 72 -4.04 17.35 21.78
N GLY A 73 -3.73 18.59 21.37
CA GLY A 73 -2.57 19.32 21.89
C GLY A 73 -2.63 19.55 23.40
N ARG A 74 -3.82 19.89 23.93
CA ARG A 74 -4.04 20.01 25.38
C ARG A 74 -3.83 18.66 26.08
N MET A 75 -4.43 17.59 25.57
CA MET A 75 -4.29 16.24 26.14
C MET A 75 -2.83 15.78 26.20
N LEU A 76 -2.09 15.97 25.10
CA LEU A 76 -0.68 15.63 25.02
C LEU A 76 0.17 16.47 25.99
N GLY A 77 -0.14 17.76 26.13
CA GLY A 77 0.52 18.65 27.09
C GLY A 77 0.31 18.19 28.54
N GLU A 78 -0.92 17.86 28.92
CA GLU A 78 -1.26 17.33 30.25
C GLU A 78 -0.58 15.99 30.54
N GLU A 79 -0.47 15.12 29.53
CA GLU A 79 0.24 13.85 29.65
C GLU A 79 1.76 14.06 29.82
N LEU A 80 2.33 15.00 29.07
CA LEU A 80 3.75 15.33 29.16
C LEU A 80 4.12 15.91 30.53
N ASP A 81 3.30 16.83 31.05
CA ASP A 81 3.46 17.44 32.38
C ASP A 81 3.34 16.41 33.51
N ARG A 82 2.55 15.35 33.32
CA ARG A 82 2.44 14.25 34.28
C ARG A 82 3.66 13.34 34.28
N LYS A 83 4.29 13.16 33.11
CA LYS A 83 5.46 12.28 32.92
C LYS A 83 6.78 12.96 33.28
N LEU A 84 6.84 14.29 33.23
CA LEU A 84 8.03 15.06 33.59
C LEU A 84 7.82 15.69 34.99
N PRO A 85 8.49 15.21 36.05
CA PRO A 85 8.44 15.89 37.34
C PRO A 85 9.00 17.30 37.17
N ARG A 86 8.20 18.31 37.51
CA ARG A 86 8.66 19.70 37.52
C ARG A 86 9.84 19.80 38.50
N ARG A 87 11.00 20.23 37.97
CA ARG A 87 12.16 20.61 38.78
C ARG A 87 11.89 21.91 39.52
#